data_AF-A0AB94IAB7-F1
#
_entry.id   AF-A0AB94IAB7-F1
#
_cell.length_a   1.000
_cell.length_b   1.000
_cell.length_c   1.000
_cell.angle_alpha   90.00
_cell.angle_beta   90.00
_cell.angle_gamma   90.00
#
_symmetry.space_group_name_H-M   'P 1'
#
loop_
_entity.id
_entity.type
_entity.pdbx_description
1 polymer ?
#
loop_
_entity_poly.entity_id
_entity_poly.type
_entity_poly.pdbx_seq_one_letter_code
_entity_poly.pdbx_strand_id
1 'polypeptide(L)'
;MKNIILKILLLILLPYVVYASDISSSKNNYYVLMKDNLSKKFLQTKEGELLVTELDELVIFNQEKIILWGCNFKQLKGNKENINNELKQNNFFKEYEHELKKYHLTTNNFIKIYSNDSDSLSDTCNINGYMNIILLASNKLIVPYENQFIFFKRLSEQEEININNYYNNEKCLKTKQIDIDTTDICYYNNMTILDVYNAMNYNPSHIFRKKIKVGENSSVFYEDKNVEINYKWSGKNKLEITQYFQGGITTYTFIYQNGKTKLITVLSPD
;
A
#
# COMPACT_ATOMS: atom_id res chain seq x y z
N MET A 1 45.34 -8.57 -43.19
CA MET A 1 44.26 -7.63 -42.82
C MET A 1 42.93 -8.36 -42.60
N LYS A 2 42.76 -9.09 -41.49
CA LYS A 2 41.50 -9.78 -41.15
C LYS A 2 41.12 -9.77 -39.66
N ASN A 3 41.89 -9.09 -38.80
CA ASN A 3 41.67 -9.13 -37.33
C ASN A 3 41.28 -7.77 -36.71
N ILE A 4 40.89 -6.77 -37.50
CA ILE A 4 40.51 -5.45 -36.99
C ILE A 4 38.99 -5.25 -36.96
N ILE A 5 38.22 -5.94 -37.81
CA ILE A 5 36.75 -5.79 -37.90
C ILE A 5 36.03 -6.51 -36.73
N LEU A 6 36.64 -7.53 -36.12
CA LEU A 6 35.99 -8.28 -35.03
C LEU A 6 36.02 -7.55 -33.67
N LYS A 7 36.88 -6.53 -33.50
CA LYS A 7 36.97 -5.76 -32.25
C LYS A 7 35.99 -4.59 -32.15
N ILE A 8 35.41 -4.16 -33.27
CA ILE A 8 34.41 -3.08 -33.28
C ILE A 8 32.99 -3.66 -33.14
N LEU A 9 32.74 -4.91 -33.55
CA LEU A 9 31.44 -5.56 -33.40
C LEU A 9 31.11 -6.00 -31.95
N LEU A 10 32.11 -6.11 -31.08
CA LEU A 10 31.93 -6.48 -29.67
C LEU A 10 31.57 -5.30 -28.75
N LEU A 11 31.57 -4.07 -29.27
CA LEU A 11 31.16 -2.87 -28.53
C LEU A 11 29.66 -2.52 -28.66
N ILE A 12 28.91 -3.26 -29.50
CA ILE A 12 27.47 -3.04 -29.74
C ILE A 12 26.59 -4.10 -29.04
N LEU A 13 27.20 -5.07 -28.34
CA LEU A 13 26.53 -6.08 -27.52
C LEU A 13 26.72 -5.87 -26.02
N LEU A 14 27.10 -4.66 -25.59
CA LEU A 14 26.83 -4.25 -24.22
C LEU A 14 25.31 -4.08 -24.14
N PRO A 15 24.58 -4.87 -23.33
CA PRO A 15 23.23 -4.50 -23.00
C PRO A 15 23.34 -3.07 -22.49
N TYR A 16 22.45 -2.19 -22.94
CA TYR A 16 22.15 -1.00 -22.17
C TYR A 16 21.92 -1.51 -20.75
N VAL A 17 22.93 -1.36 -19.90
CA VAL A 17 22.76 -1.43 -18.47
C VAL A 17 21.85 -0.24 -18.25
N VAL A 18 20.55 -0.55 -18.27
CA VAL A 18 19.57 0.28 -17.59
C VAL A 18 20.19 0.40 -16.22
N TYR A 19 20.64 1.60 -15.90
CA TYR A 19 20.80 1.99 -14.51
C TYR A 19 19.43 1.69 -13.88
N ALA A 20 19.28 0.49 -13.32
CA ALA A 20 18.49 0.34 -12.12
C ALA A 20 19.18 1.32 -11.20
N SER A 21 18.54 2.47 -11.01
CA SER A 21 19.01 3.39 -10.00
C SER A 21 18.99 2.58 -8.72
N ASP A 22 20.17 2.16 -8.28
CA ASP A 22 20.45 1.76 -6.90
C ASP A 22 20.25 3.01 -6.04
N ILE A 23 18.99 3.46 -5.98
CA ILE A 23 18.46 4.30 -4.94
C ILE A 23 18.04 3.28 -3.88
N SER A 24 19.03 2.80 -3.14
CA SER A 24 18.82 2.09 -1.88
C SER A 24 18.33 3.02 -0.77
N SER A 25 17.50 4.04 -1.10
CA SER A 25 17.05 5.11 -0.19
C SER A 25 15.54 5.21 0.00
N SER A 26 14.77 4.15 -0.28
CA SER A 26 13.34 4.09 0.09
C SER A 26 12.96 2.78 0.78
N LYS A 27 13.48 2.52 1.98
CA LYS A 27 12.83 1.54 2.88
C LYS A 27 11.59 2.20 3.47
N ASN A 28 10.51 2.18 2.69
CA ASN A 28 9.20 2.58 3.18
C ASN A 28 8.72 1.57 4.22
N ASN A 29 8.10 2.08 5.28
CA ASN A 29 7.38 1.24 6.23
C ASN A 29 5.90 1.27 5.87
N TYR A 30 5.27 0.11 5.87
CA TYR A 30 3.87 -0.04 5.46
C TYR A 30 3.02 -0.40 6.67
N TYR A 31 1.89 0.30 6.81
CA TYR A 31 0.99 0.15 7.94
C TYR A 31 -0.41 -0.17 7.46
N VAL A 32 -1.04 -1.17 8.10
CA VAL A 32 -2.40 -1.61 7.78
C VAL A 32 -3.31 -1.34 8.97
N LEU A 33 -4.52 -0.90 8.64
CA LEU A 33 -5.58 -0.61 9.61
C LEU A 33 -5.95 -1.84 10.44
N MET A 34 -6.01 -1.68 11.76
CA MET A 34 -6.50 -2.70 12.69
C MET A 34 -8.03 -2.60 12.85
N LYS A 35 -8.78 -3.16 11.88
CA LYS A 35 -10.25 -3.06 11.83
C LYS A 35 -10.95 -3.58 13.10
N ASP A 36 -10.38 -4.58 13.76
CA ASP A 36 -10.92 -5.16 15.01
C ASP A 36 -10.98 -4.17 16.18
N ASN A 37 -10.19 -3.08 16.12
CA ASN A 37 -10.17 -2.04 17.16
C ASN A 37 -11.22 -0.95 16.93
N LEU A 38 -11.89 -0.92 15.77
CA LEU A 38 -12.93 0.05 15.46
C LEU A 38 -14.25 -0.33 16.11
N SER A 39 -15.00 0.65 16.61
CA SER A 39 -16.30 0.36 17.21
C SER A 39 -17.29 -0.13 16.15
N LYS A 40 -18.09 -1.16 16.48
CA LYS A 40 -19.13 -1.67 15.55
C LYS A 40 -20.11 -0.57 15.12
N LYS A 41 -20.41 0.35 16.02
CA LYS A 41 -21.26 1.51 15.73
C LYS A 41 -20.63 2.44 14.68
N PHE A 42 -19.33 2.66 14.75
CA PHE A 42 -18.58 3.44 13.76
C PHE A 42 -18.59 2.75 12.39
N LEU A 43 -18.36 1.43 12.35
CA LEU A 43 -18.38 0.66 11.10
C LEU A 43 -19.77 0.60 10.43
N GLN A 44 -20.84 0.93 11.14
CA GLN A 44 -22.21 0.94 10.62
C GLN A 44 -22.63 2.31 10.07
N THR A 45 -21.82 3.36 10.24
CA THR A 45 -22.08 4.65 9.60
C THR A 45 -21.44 4.69 8.22
N LYS A 46 -22.10 5.38 7.28
CA LYS A 46 -21.56 5.60 5.92
C LYS A 46 -20.19 6.30 5.98
N GLU A 47 -20.02 7.22 6.92
CA GLU A 47 -18.76 7.93 7.16
C GLU A 47 -17.67 6.98 7.67
N GLY A 48 -17.97 6.09 8.61
CA GLY A 48 -17.00 5.11 9.11
C GLY A 48 -16.61 4.08 8.06
N GLU A 49 -17.54 3.66 7.20
CA GLU A 49 -17.26 2.76 6.08
C GLU A 49 -16.37 3.41 5.01
N LEU A 50 -16.67 4.67 4.64
CA LEU A 50 -15.82 5.47 3.75
C LEU A 50 -14.43 5.64 4.35
N LEU A 51 -14.36 5.99 5.63
CA LEU A 51 -13.10 6.23 6.32
C LEU A 51 -12.24 4.97 6.40
N VAL A 52 -12.82 3.79 6.66
CA VAL A 52 -12.09 2.51 6.60
C VAL A 52 -11.55 2.24 5.20
N THR A 53 -12.30 2.59 4.16
CA THR A 53 -11.87 2.41 2.77
C THR A 53 -10.71 3.35 2.43
N GLU A 54 -10.75 4.60 2.90
CA GLU A 54 -9.69 5.59 2.69
C GLU A 54 -8.45 5.34 3.55
N LEU A 55 -8.60 4.67 4.69
CA LEU A 55 -7.52 4.37 5.64
C LEU A 55 -6.90 2.98 5.46
N ASP A 56 -7.31 2.19 4.46
CA ASP A 56 -6.96 0.76 4.45
C ASP A 56 -5.44 0.52 4.43
N GLU A 57 -4.65 1.46 3.89
CA GLU A 57 -3.19 1.47 3.97
C GLU A 57 -2.59 2.86 4.20
N LEU A 58 -1.63 2.92 5.11
CA LEU A 58 -0.84 4.10 5.39
C LEU A 58 0.64 3.81 5.13
N VAL A 59 1.28 4.65 4.31
CA VAL A 59 2.69 4.51 3.96
C VAL A 59 3.51 5.55 4.70
N ILE A 60 4.55 5.10 5.40
CA ILE A 60 5.58 5.98 5.96
C ILE A 60 6.80 5.95 5.06
N PHE A 61 7.10 7.10 4.45
CA PHE A 61 8.26 7.30 3.60
C PHE A 61 9.47 7.65 4.47
N ASN A 62 10.49 6.78 4.40
CA ASN A 62 11.79 6.99 5.05
C ASN A 62 11.74 7.36 6.53
N GLN A 63 10.70 6.92 7.25
CA GLN A 63 10.44 7.22 8.66
C GLN A 63 10.19 8.71 9.00
N GLU A 64 10.22 9.61 8.02
CA GLU A 64 10.15 11.06 8.22
C GLU A 64 8.82 11.65 7.81
N LYS A 65 8.15 11.04 6.82
CA LYS A 65 6.93 11.57 6.22
C LYS A 65 5.83 10.52 6.17
N ILE A 66 4.63 10.92 6.55
CA ILE A 66 3.41 10.12 6.38
C ILE A 66 2.49 10.87 5.42
N ILE A 67 1.83 10.14 4.52
CA ILE A 67 0.77 10.68 3.68
C ILE A 67 -0.55 10.03 4.11
N LEU A 68 -1.54 10.84 4.48
CA LEU A 68 -2.85 10.39 4.90
C LEU A 68 -3.92 11.41 4.47
N TRP A 69 -4.97 10.96 3.78
CA TRP A 69 -6.05 11.82 3.24
C TRP A 69 -5.56 13.00 2.40
N GLY A 70 -4.49 12.80 1.63
CA GLY A 70 -3.85 13.87 0.86
C GLY A 70 -3.06 14.89 1.70
N CYS A 71 -3.01 14.71 3.02
CA CYS A 71 -2.20 15.51 3.93
C CYS A 71 -0.82 14.91 4.10
N ASN A 72 0.18 15.79 4.18
CA ASN A 72 1.56 15.42 4.46
C ASN A 72 1.81 15.64 5.96
N PHE A 73 2.27 14.62 6.67
CA PHE A 73 2.69 14.76 8.06
C PHE A 73 4.19 14.58 8.14
N LYS A 74 4.88 15.53 8.80
CA LYS A 74 6.32 15.47 9.04
C LYS A 74 6.59 15.06 10.48
N GLN A 75 7.63 14.26 10.68
CA GLN A 75 8.08 13.92 12.01
C GLN A 75 8.47 15.19 12.78
N LEU A 76 7.90 15.39 13.97
CA LEU A 76 8.39 16.42 14.89
C LEU A 76 9.80 16.02 15.36
N LYS A 77 10.78 16.87 15.06
CA LYS A 77 12.16 16.68 15.54
C LYS A 77 12.23 17.12 17.00
N GLY A 78 12.72 16.25 17.88
CA GLY A 78 12.84 16.56 19.29
C GLY A 78 12.93 15.31 20.17
N ASN A 79 13.03 15.56 21.47
CA ASN A 79 12.98 14.53 22.49
C ASN A 79 11.53 14.30 22.96
N LYS A 80 11.36 13.46 23.98
CA LYS A 80 10.05 13.14 24.57
C LYS A 80 9.32 14.33 25.18
N GLU A 81 10.05 15.34 25.67
CA GLU A 81 9.46 16.57 26.19
C GLU A 81 8.82 17.38 25.07
N ASN A 82 9.47 17.48 23.90
CA ASN A 82 8.89 18.12 22.73
C ASN A 82 7.56 17.45 22.32
N ILE A 83 7.53 16.12 22.28
CA ILE A 83 6.31 15.34 22.00
C ILE A 83 5.19 15.69 22.99
N ASN A 84 5.50 15.68 24.29
CA ASN A 84 4.51 15.96 25.32
C ASN A 84 3.98 17.39 25.26
N ASN A 85 4.84 18.36 24.93
CA ASN A 85 4.45 19.76 24.80
C ASN A 85 3.52 19.98 23.61
N GLU A 86 3.83 19.39 22.45
CA GLU A 86 2.98 19.44 21.26
C GLU A 86 1.58 18.84 21.55
N LEU A 87 1.53 17.65 22.14
CA LEU A 87 0.27 16.99 22.48
C LEU A 87 -0.54 17.79 23.53
N LYS A 88 0.12 18.48 24.46
CA LYS A 88 -0.55 19.37 25.42
C LYS A 88 -1.13 20.62 24.74
N GLN A 89 -0.38 21.24 23.83
CA GLN A 89 -0.84 22.43 23.09
C GLN A 89 -2.11 22.14 22.29
N ASN A 90 -2.22 20.93 21.74
CA ASN A 90 -3.39 20.49 20.97
C ASN A 90 -4.48 19.83 21.84
N ASN A 91 -4.48 20.01 23.16
CA ASN A 91 -5.44 19.43 24.11
C ASN A 91 -5.63 17.90 24.05
N PHE A 92 -4.71 17.18 23.40
CA PHE A 92 -4.84 15.75 23.11
C PHE A 92 -5.16 14.91 24.34
N PHE A 93 -4.46 15.15 25.46
CA PHE A 93 -4.66 14.38 26.69
C PHE A 93 -6.04 14.55 27.31
N LYS A 94 -6.67 15.71 27.12
CA LYS A 94 -8.01 16.00 27.62
C LYS A 94 -9.07 15.42 26.68
N GLU A 95 -8.92 15.62 25.38
CA GLU A 95 -9.87 15.15 24.37
C GLU A 95 -9.92 13.61 24.32
N TYR A 96 -8.78 12.95 24.43
CA TYR A 96 -8.66 11.50 24.30
C TYR A 96 -8.43 10.77 25.63
N GLU A 97 -8.76 11.39 26.77
CA GLU A 97 -8.54 10.82 28.11
C GLU A 97 -9.14 9.41 28.25
N HIS A 98 -10.36 9.22 27.75
CA HIS A 98 -11.06 7.94 27.80
C HIS A 98 -10.33 6.85 26.99
N GLU A 99 -9.89 7.18 25.78
CA GLU A 99 -9.18 6.22 24.92
C GLU A 99 -7.79 5.89 25.47
N LEU A 100 -7.08 6.88 26.03
CA LEU A 100 -5.81 6.64 26.73
C LEU A 100 -5.99 5.63 27.87
N LYS A 101 -7.05 5.78 28.69
CA LYS A 101 -7.39 4.85 29.77
C LYS A 101 -7.76 3.47 29.22
N LYS A 102 -8.64 3.40 28.20
CA LYS A 102 -9.12 2.17 27.57
C LYS A 102 -7.99 1.29 27.06
N TYR A 103 -6.96 1.88 26.46
CA TYR A 103 -5.82 1.15 25.90
C TYR A 103 -4.58 1.14 26.81
N HIS A 104 -4.70 1.62 28.05
CA HIS A 104 -3.60 1.72 29.02
C HIS A 104 -2.37 2.47 28.46
N LEU A 105 -2.61 3.55 27.72
CA LEU A 105 -1.59 4.36 27.08
C LEU A 105 -1.17 5.53 27.98
N THR A 106 0.14 5.74 28.06
CA THR A 106 0.79 6.84 28.75
C THR A 106 1.78 7.52 27.81
N THR A 107 2.28 8.70 28.19
CA THR A 107 3.33 9.40 27.43
C THR A 107 4.61 8.58 27.24
N ASN A 108 4.83 7.56 28.08
CA ASN A 108 5.94 6.63 27.93
C ASN A 108 5.81 5.72 26.72
N ASN A 109 4.59 5.52 26.21
CA ASN A 109 4.35 4.69 25.05
C ASN A 109 4.64 5.43 23.73
N PHE A 110 4.75 6.77 23.75
CA PHE A 110 4.89 7.60 22.54
C PHE A 110 6.37 7.78 22.18
N ILE A 111 6.76 7.28 21.00
CA ILE A 111 8.14 7.33 20.50
C ILE A 111 8.34 8.51 19.56
N LYS A 112 7.39 8.72 18.63
CA LYS A 112 7.41 9.82 17.65
C LYS A 112 6.02 10.36 17.48
N ILE A 113 5.94 11.63 17.05
CA ILE A 113 4.72 12.20 16.51
C ILE A 113 5.01 12.79 15.14
N TYR A 114 4.01 12.72 14.28
CA TYR A 114 4.00 13.32 12.97
C TYR A 114 2.87 14.35 12.95
N SER A 115 3.23 15.59 12.72
CA SER A 115 2.30 16.72 12.72
C SER A 115 2.07 17.16 11.29
N ASN A 116 0.89 17.74 11.03
CA ASN A 116 0.57 18.19 9.68
C ASN A 116 1.59 19.24 9.22
N ASP A 117 2.09 19.03 8.01
CA ASP A 117 3.02 19.93 7.35
C ASP A 117 2.22 21.10 6.77
N SER A 118 2.46 22.32 7.25
CA SER A 118 1.73 23.53 6.84
C SER A 118 1.78 23.81 5.33
N ASP A 119 2.69 23.16 4.60
CA ASP A 119 2.80 23.20 3.14
C ASP A 119 1.75 22.31 2.44
N SER A 120 0.87 21.61 3.18
CA SER A 120 -0.21 20.78 2.62
C SER A 120 -1.33 21.66 2.04
N LEU A 121 -1.50 21.64 0.72
CA LEU A 121 -2.45 22.49 -0.03
C LEU A 121 -3.93 22.04 0.04
N SER A 122 -4.28 21.03 0.84
CA SER A 122 -5.64 20.50 0.90
C SER A 122 -6.47 21.16 2.01
N ASP A 123 -7.67 21.62 1.67
CA ASP A 123 -8.63 22.22 2.62
C ASP A 123 -8.96 21.28 3.79
N THR A 124 -9.00 19.97 3.53
CA THR A 124 -9.17 18.93 4.56
C THR A 124 -8.06 18.95 5.60
N CYS A 125 -6.82 19.23 5.17
CA CYS A 125 -5.65 19.29 6.05
C CYS A 125 -5.65 20.57 6.90
N ASN A 126 -6.19 21.66 6.36
CA ASN A 126 -6.32 22.93 7.08
C ASN A 126 -7.41 22.87 8.18
N ILE A 127 -8.53 22.19 7.92
CA ILE A 127 -9.61 22.02 8.90
C ILE A 127 -9.14 21.14 10.08
N ASN A 128 -8.30 20.12 9.79
CA ASN A 128 -7.76 19.19 10.78
C ASN A 128 -6.30 19.49 11.17
N GLY A 129 -5.88 20.76 11.13
CA GLY A 129 -4.47 21.15 11.28
C GLY A 129 -3.77 20.68 12.56
N TYR A 130 -4.52 20.30 13.59
CA TYR A 130 -4.00 19.78 14.87
C TYR A 130 -3.89 18.26 14.93
N MET A 131 -4.26 17.55 13.86
CA MET A 131 -4.17 16.10 13.80
C MET A 131 -2.70 15.67 13.91
N ASN A 132 -2.42 14.82 14.89
CA ASN A 132 -1.09 14.25 15.12
C ASN A 132 -1.15 12.74 14.95
N ILE A 133 -0.27 12.17 14.13
CA ILE A 133 -0.10 10.72 14.04
C ILE A 133 0.99 10.31 15.04
N ILE A 134 0.70 9.36 15.93
CA ILE A 134 1.58 9.01 17.04
C ILE A 134 2.14 7.60 16.83
N LEU A 135 3.46 7.46 16.79
CA LEU A 135 4.13 6.15 16.78
C LEU A 135 4.36 5.66 18.20
N LEU A 136 3.88 4.44 18.47
CA LEU A 136 4.03 3.77 19.75
C LEU A 136 5.30 2.92 19.83
N ALA A 137 5.76 2.66 21.05
CA ALA A 137 6.85 1.72 21.35
C ALA A 137 6.59 0.30 20.83
N SER A 138 5.32 -0.08 20.70
CA SER A 138 4.89 -1.35 20.10
C SER A 138 4.93 -1.35 18.56
N ASN A 139 5.52 -0.33 17.92
CA ASN A 139 5.57 -0.19 16.47
C ASN A 139 4.17 -0.14 15.80
N LYS A 140 3.21 0.46 16.52
CA LYS A 140 1.86 0.75 16.03
C LYS A 140 1.71 2.25 15.87
N LEU A 141 0.90 2.69 14.92
CA LEU A 141 0.50 4.09 14.82
C LEU A 141 -0.88 4.28 15.43
N ILE A 142 -1.06 5.43 16.05
CA ILE A 142 -2.36 5.97 16.42
C ILE A 142 -2.64 7.16 15.53
N VAL A 143 -3.81 7.14 14.92
CA VAL A 143 -4.43 8.28 14.25
C VAL A 143 -5.63 8.69 15.10
N PRO A 144 -5.56 9.79 15.87
CA PRO A 144 -6.69 10.32 16.61
C PRO A 144 -7.71 10.89 15.63
N TYR A 145 -8.96 10.44 15.73
CA TYR A 145 -10.03 10.92 14.89
C TYR A 145 -11.31 11.03 15.72
N GLU A 146 -11.93 12.20 15.71
CA GLU A 146 -13.04 12.54 16.59
C GLU A 146 -12.71 12.25 18.07
N ASN A 147 -13.38 11.28 18.70
CA ASN A 147 -13.17 10.89 20.09
C ASN A 147 -12.62 9.46 20.24
N GLN A 148 -11.97 8.93 19.19
CA GLN A 148 -11.45 7.56 19.18
C GLN A 148 -10.03 7.47 18.63
N PHE A 149 -9.33 6.40 18.99
CA PHE A 149 -8.05 6.04 18.39
C PHE A 149 -8.21 5.01 17.28
N ILE A 150 -7.72 5.37 16.09
CA ILE A 150 -7.58 4.45 14.97
C ILE A 150 -6.16 3.88 15.00
N PHE A 151 -6.06 2.56 15.05
CA PHE A 151 -4.78 1.87 15.17
C PHE A 151 -4.33 1.29 13.84
N PHE A 152 -3.05 1.43 13.57
CA PHE A 152 -2.38 0.74 12.48
C PHE A 152 -1.27 -0.15 13.01
N LYS A 153 -1.12 -1.32 12.41
CA LYS A 153 0.01 -2.22 12.65
C LYS A 153 0.97 -2.12 11.47
N ARG A 154 2.27 -2.11 11.75
CA ARG A 154 3.28 -2.25 10.71
C ARG A 154 3.21 -3.66 10.11
N LEU A 155 3.42 -3.77 8.81
CA LEU A 155 3.64 -5.04 8.13
C LEU A 155 4.94 -5.69 8.59
N SER A 156 5.05 -7.01 8.36
CA SER A 156 6.30 -7.72 8.59
C SER A 156 7.37 -7.27 7.58
N GLU A 157 8.64 -7.40 7.95
CA GLU A 157 9.76 -7.02 7.08
C GLU A 157 9.69 -7.69 5.69
N GLN A 158 9.28 -8.96 5.64
CA GLN A 158 9.14 -9.68 4.37
C GLN A 158 8.01 -9.12 3.49
N GLU A 159 6.88 -8.74 4.08
CA GLU A 159 5.78 -8.10 3.34
C GLU A 159 6.21 -6.73 2.81
N GLU A 160 6.91 -5.92 3.62
CA GLU A 160 7.46 -4.63 3.18
C GLU A 160 8.48 -4.80 2.04
N ILE A 161 9.37 -5.80 2.13
CA ILE A 161 10.31 -6.14 1.05
C ILE A 161 9.56 -6.48 -0.24
N ASN A 162 8.50 -7.29 -0.14
CA ASN A 162 7.73 -7.70 -1.32
C ASN A 162 7.03 -6.50 -1.98
N ILE A 163 6.45 -5.59 -1.20
CA ILE A 163 5.82 -4.37 -1.73
C ILE A 163 6.87 -3.44 -2.36
N ASN A 164 8.00 -3.22 -1.68
CA ASN A 164 9.07 -2.40 -2.25
C ASN A 164 9.60 -3.01 -3.56
N ASN A 165 9.78 -4.34 -3.61
CA ASN A 165 10.19 -5.04 -4.82
C ASN A 165 9.15 -4.93 -5.94
N TYR A 166 7.85 -4.97 -5.61
CA TYR A 166 6.77 -4.79 -6.58
C TYR A 166 6.93 -3.47 -7.32
N TYR A 167 7.09 -2.35 -6.59
CA TYR A 167 7.27 -1.03 -7.20
C TYR A 167 8.63 -0.86 -7.89
N ASN A 168 9.71 -1.42 -7.33
CA ASN A 168 11.06 -1.23 -7.87
C ASN A 168 11.36 -2.11 -9.09
N ASN A 169 10.73 -3.29 -9.19
CA ASN A 169 10.97 -4.25 -10.26
C ASN A 169 9.93 -4.19 -11.38
N GLU A 170 8.97 -3.26 -11.28
CA GLU A 170 7.92 -3.07 -12.26
C GLU A 170 8.46 -2.47 -13.56
N LYS A 171 8.10 -3.09 -14.67
CA LYS A 171 8.26 -2.52 -16.00
C LYS A 171 6.97 -2.72 -16.80
N CYS A 172 6.17 -1.67 -16.86
CA CYS A 172 4.95 -1.66 -17.67
C CYS A 172 5.24 -1.26 -19.12
N LEU A 173 4.63 -1.97 -20.05
CA LEU A 173 4.52 -1.54 -21.43
C LEU A 173 3.40 -0.50 -21.54
N LYS A 174 3.37 0.25 -22.65
CA LYS A 174 2.28 1.19 -22.92
C LYS A 174 0.92 0.47 -22.87
N THR A 175 -0.02 1.08 -22.17
CA THR A 175 -1.44 0.75 -22.18
C THR A 175 -1.95 0.70 -23.61
N LYS A 176 -2.68 -0.36 -23.95
CA LYS A 176 -3.39 -0.46 -25.23
C LYS A 176 -4.88 -0.32 -24.96
N GLN A 177 -5.50 0.59 -25.67
CA GLN A 177 -6.95 0.71 -25.71
C GLN A 177 -7.44 0.11 -27.03
N ILE A 178 -8.38 -0.83 -26.94
CA ILE A 178 -9.07 -1.42 -28.09
C ILE A 178 -10.56 -1.25 -27.80
N ASP A 179 -11.24 -0.42 -28.59
CA ASP A 179 -12.61 0.03 -28.31
C ASP A 179 -12.74 0.65 -26.90
N ILE A 180 -13.59 0.07 -26.05
CA ILE A 180 -13.76 0.47 -24.64
C ILE A 180 -12.83 -0.29 -23.68
N ASP A 181 -12.17 -1.35 -24.17
CA ASP A 181 -11.28 -2.18 -23.36
C ASP A 181 -9.92 -1.52 -23.18
N THR A 182 -9.41 -1.59 -21.94
CA THR A 182 -8.07 -1.15 -21.59
C THR A 182 -7.22 -2.34 -21.19
N THR A 183 -6.08 -2.53 -21.86
CA THR A 183 -5.11 -3.60 -21.55
C THR A 183 -3.78 -3.01 -21.10
N ASP A 184 -3.36 -3.40 -19.89
CA ASP A 184 -2.06 -3.10 -19.32
C ASP A 184 -1.20 -4.35 -19.22
N ILE A 185 0.08 -4.24 -19.55
CA ILE A 185 1.03 -5.35 -19.48
C ILE A 185 2.25 -4.90 -18.70
N CYS A 186 2.42 -5.49 -17.52
CA CYS A 186 3.54 -5.22 -16.63
C CYS A 186 4.40 -6.46 -16.41
N TYR A 187 5.66 -6.23 -16.08
CA TYR A 187 6.66 -7.26 -15.89
C TYR A 187 7.38 -7.00 -14.57
N TYR A 188 7.48 -8.02 -13.74
CA TYR A 188 8.12 -7.97 -12.42
C TYR A 188 9.27 -8.97 -12.39
N ASN A 189 10.50 -8.46 -12.36
CA ASN A 189 11.70 -9.30 -12.30
C ASN A 189 11.93 -9.83 -10.89
N ASN A 190 12.43 -11.06 -10.77
CA ASN A 190 12.75 -11.73 -9.50
C ASN A 190 11.56 -11.87 -8.53
N MET A 191 10.33 -11.90 -9.06
CA MET A 191 9.11 -12.06 -8.27
C MET A 191 8.27 -13.19 -8.83
N THR A 192 7.74 -14.04 -7.94
CA THR A 192 6.78 -15.10 -8.28
C THR A 192 5.36 -14.53 -8.44
N ILE A 193 4.41 -15.35 -8.92
CA ILE A 193 3.00 -14.96 -9.00
C ILE A 193 2.47 -14.53 -7.63
N LEU A 194 2.81 -15.27 -6.56
CA LEU A 194 2.35 -14.94 -5.22
C LEU A 194 2.97 -13.65 -4.69
N ASP A 195 4.25 -13.36 -5.00
CA ASP A 195 4.87 -12.11 -4.56
C ASP A 195 4.16 -10.90 -5.17
N VAL A 196 3.89 -10.94 -6.48
CA VAL A 196 3.16 -9.88 -7.18
C VAL A 196 1.71 -9.79 -6.67
N TYR A 197 1.00 -10.92 -6.58
CA TYR A 197 -0.38 -10.95 -6.07
C TYR A 197 -0.50 -10.37 -4.65
N ASN A 198 0.37 -10.80 -3.74
CA ASN A 198 0.34 -10.34 -2.35
C ASN A 198 0.68 -8.85 -2.25
N ALA A 199 1.62 -8.35 -3.06
CA ALA A 199 1.92 -6.92 -3.10
C ALA A 199 0.72 -6.10 -3.61
N MET A 200 0.07 -6.54 -4.69
CA MET A 200 -1.14 -5.89 -5.21
C MET A 200 -2.31 -5.96 -4.23
N ASN A 201 -2.38 -6.97 -3.38
CA ASN A 201 -3.41 -7.10 -2.34
C ASN A 201 -3.29 -5.99 -1.27
N TYR A 202 -2.14 -5.31 -1.18
CA TYR A 202 -1.97 -4.07 -0.42
C TYR A 202 -2.16 -2.83 -1.30
N ASN A 203 -3.14 -2.84 -2.19
CA ASN A 203 -3.61 -1.64 -2.84
C ASN A 203 -5.14 -1.75 -2.90
N PRO A 204 -5.88 -0.83 -2.26
CA PRO A 204 -7.33 -0.92 -2.16
C PRO A 204 -8.03 -0.81 -3.52
N SER A 205 -7.35 -0.30 -4.55
CA SER A 205 -7.86 -0.31 -5.93
C SER A 205 -7.98 -1.73 -6.51
N HIS A 206 -7.31 -2.72 -5.93
CA HIS A 206 -7.42 -4.12 -6.33
C HIS A 206 -8.32 -4.88 -5.36
N ILE A 207 -9.38 -5.50 -5.86
CA ILE A 207 -10.28 -6.29 -5.03
C ILE A 207 -9.77 -7.73 -4.90
N PHE A 208 -8.68 -7.89 -4.15
CA PHE A 208 -8.13 -9.18 -3.76
C PHE A 208 -8.35 -9.33 -2.25
N ARG A 209 -9.00 -10.41 -1.80
CA ARG A 209 -9.23 -10.68 -0.36
C ARG A 209 -9.16 -12.16 0.02
N LYS A 210 -8.45 -12.97 -0.78
CA LYS A 210 -8.25 -14.38 -0.47
C LYS A 210 -6.77 -14.70 -0.41
N LYS A 211 -6.33 -15.39 0.65
CA LYS A 211 -5.05 -16.11 0.60
C LYS A 211 -5.22 -17.23 -0.42
N ILE A 212 -4.65 -17.06 -1.61
CA ILE A 212 -4.67 -18.07 -2.65
C ILE A 212 -3.55 -19.08 -2.43
N LYS A 213 -3.80 -20.33 -2.79
CA LYS A 213 -2.78 -21.39 -2.82
C LYS A 213 -2.40 -21.68 -4.26
N VAL A 214 -1.11 -21.86 -4.51
CA VAL A 214 -0.60 -22.14 -5.86
C VAL A 214 -1.20 -23.44 -6.38
N GLY A 215 -1.80 -23.38 -7.57
CA GLY A 215 -2.38 -24.53 -8.26
C GLY A 215 -3.80 -24.90 -7.82
N GLU A 216 -4.40 -24.17 -6.88
CA GLU A 216 -5.77 -24.43 -6.41
C GLU A 216 -6.75 -23.43 -7.00
N ASN A 217 -7.66 -23.92 -7.87
CA ASN A 217 -8.75 -23.11 -8.41
C ASN A 217 -9.75 -22.78 -7.31
N SER A 218 -10.34 -21.60 -7.35
CA SER A 218 -11.41 -21.26 -6.42
C SER A 218 -12.28 -20.12 -6.92
N SER A 219 -13.48 -20.00 -6.37
CA SER A 219 -14.39 -18.88 -6.57
C SER A 219 -14.76 -18.27 -5.22
N VAL A 220 -15.10 -16.99 -5.21
CA VAL A 220 -15.63 -16.30 -4.03
C VAL A 220 -16.50 -15.13 -4.45
N PHE A 221 -17.62 -14.94 -3.76
CA PHE A 221 -18.45 -13.75 -3.89
C PHE A 221 -18.20 -12.85 -2.68
N TYR A 222 -17.95 -11.57 -2.93
CA TYR A 222 -17.81 -10.56 -1.90
C TYR A 222 -19.07 -9.69 -1.85
N GLU A 223 -19.92 -9.97 -0.87
CA GLU A 223 -21.19 -9.26 -0.67
C GLU A 223 -20.99 -7.75 -0.47
N ASP A 224 -19.94 -7.34 0.26
CA ASP A 224 -19.63 -5.94 0.56
C ASP A 224 -19.22 -5.11 -0.67
N LYS A 225 -18.74 -5.77 -1.72
CA LYS A 225 -18.32 -5.14 -2.98
C LYS A 225 -19.17 -5.55 -4.17
N ASN A 226 -20.15 -6.42 -3.95
CA ASN A 226 -21.00 -7.00 -4.98
C ASN A 226 -20.20 -7.48 -6.21
N VAL A 227 -19.15 -8.25 -5.95
CA VAL A 227 -18.22 -8.75 -6.97
C VAL A 227 -18.01 -10.25 -6.81
N GLU A 228 -18.11 -10.98 -7.91
CA GLU A 228 -17.70 -12.38 -7.98
C GLU A 228 -16.27 -12.46 -8.50
N ILE A 229 -15.43 -13.29 -7.87
CA ILE A 229 -14.03 -13.46 -8.26
C ILE A 229 -13.73 -14.93 -8.49
N ASN A 230 -13.22 -15.23 -9.68
CA ASN A 230 -12.85 -16.56 -10.12
C ASN A 230 -11.34 -16.66 -10.31
N TYR A 231 -10.71 -17.59 -9.59
CA TYR A 231 -9.27 -17.91 -9.66
C TYR A 231 -9.08 -19.24 -10.40
N LYS A 232 -8.33 -19.22 -11.49
CA LYS A 232 -8.01 -20.39 -12.32
C LYS A 232 -6.51 -20.52 -12.50
N TRP A 233 -5.93 -21.57 -11.95
CA TRP A 233 -4.55 -21.95 -12.15
C TRP A 233 -4.42 -22.88 -13.35
N SER A 234 -3.37 -22.68 -14.13
CA SER A 234 -2.88 -23.63 -15.14
C SER A 234 -1.47 -24.06 -14.74
N GLY A 235 -1.41 -25.09 -13.90
CA GLY A 235 -0.19 -25.49 -13.22
C GLY A 235 0.29 -24.43 -12.20
N LYS A 236 1.59 -24.43 -11.89
CA LYS A 236 2.18 -23.49 -10.91
C LYS A 236 2.61 -22.14 -11.51
N ASN A 237 2.63 -22.04 -12.83
CA ASN A 237 3.27 -20.94 -13.57
C ASN A 237 2.28 -20.00 -14.24
N LYS A 238 0.97 -20.25 -14.15
CA LYS A 238 -0.06 -19.36 -14.70
C LYS A 238 -1.27 -19.32 -13.77
N LEU A 239 -1.70 -18.10 -13.45
CA LEU A 239 -2.93 -17.80 -12.71
C LEU A 239 -3.75 -16.80 -13.52
N GLU A 240 -5.03 -17.06 -13.67
CA GLU A 240 -6.01 -16.15 -14.22
C GLU A 240 -7.02 -15.80 -13.13
N ILE A 241 -7.29 -14.52 -12.94
CA ILE A 241 -8.28 -14.01 -11.99
C ILE A 241 -9.28 -13.19 -12.79
N THR A 242 -10.56 -13.54 -12.70
CA THR A 242 -11.64 -12.77 -13.33
C THR A 242 -12.54 -12.21 -12.24
N GLN A 243 -12.77 -10.91 -12.27
CA GLN A 243 -13.65 -10.17 -11.38
C GLN A 243 -14.86 -9.70 -12.17
N TYR A 244 -16.05 -10.08 -11.71
CA TYR A 244 -17.32 -9.74 -12.34
C TYR A 244 -18.02 -8.66 -11.49
N PHE A 245 -18.15 -7.48 -12.08
CA PHE A 245 -18.88 -6.35 -11.50
C PHE A 245 -20.22 -6.18 -12.22
N GLN A 246 -21.12 -5.39 -11.64
CA GLN A 246 -22.37 -5.02 -12.32
C GLN A 246 -22.18 -4.13 -13.56
N GLY A 247 -21.02 -3.48 -13.70
CA GLY A 247 -20.70 -2.55 -14.79
C GLY A 247 -19.48 -2.97 -15.61
N GLY A 248 -19.20 -4.26 -15.69
CA GLY A 248 -18.10 -4.79 -16.49
C GLY A 248 -17.27 -5.89 -15.82
N ILE A 249 -16.20 -6.28 -16.49
CA ILE A 249 -15.31 -7.38 -16.12
C ILE A 249 -13.87 -6.88 -16.05
N THR A 250 -13.15 -7.31 -15.02
CA THR A 250 -11.69 -7.13 -14.94
C THR A 250 -11.00 -8.50 -14.91
N THR A 251 -10.00 -8.68 -15.76
CA THR A 251 -9.20 -9.91 -15.80
C THR A 251 -7.73 -9.63 -15.53
N TYR A 252 -7.14 -10.40 -14.63
CA TYR A 252 -5.70 -10.41 -14.36
C TYR A 252 -5.11 -11.76 -14.77
N THR A 253 -4.14 -11.76 -15.68
CA THR A 253 -3.39 -12.95 -16.08
C THR A 253 -1.93 -12.84 -15.65
N PHE A 254 -1.55 -13.70 -14.71
CA PHE A 254 -0.18 -13.84 -14.23
C PHE A 254 0.49 -15.01 -14.95
N ILE A 255 1.70 -14.79 -15.47
CA ILE A 255 2.52 -15.82 -16.12
C ILE A 255 3.93 -15.73 -15.57
N TYR A 256 4.40 -16.78 -14.89
CA TYR A 256 5.74 -16.86 -14.33
C TYR A 256 6.65 -17.73 -15.19
N GLN A 257 7.75 -17.14 -15.66
CA GLN A 257 8.74 -17.83 -16.46
C GLN A 257 10.12 -17.18 -16.27
N ASN A 258 11.18 -17.98 -16.19
CA ASN A 258 12.57 -17.52 -16.14
C ASN A 258 12.85 -16.46 -15.05
N GLY A 259 12.34 -16.69 -13.83
CA GLY A 259 12.55 -15.77 -12.71
C GLY A 259 11.75 -14.47 -12.80
N LYS A 260 10.75 -14.39 -13.68
CA LYS A 260 9.99 -13.17 -13.97
C LYS A 260 8.50 -13.45 -14.03
N THR A 261 7.69 -12.56 -13.46
CA THR A 261 6.23 -12.60 -13.59
C THR A 261 5.78 -11.54 -14.60
N LYS A 262 5.01 -11.94 -15.60
CA LYS A 262 4.23 -11.06 -16.47
C LYS A 262 2.81 -10.96 -15.91
N LEU A 263 2.32 -9.74 -15.73
CA LEU A 263 0.93 -9.45 -15.42
C LEU A 263 0.27 -8.81 -16.64
N ILE A 264 -0.88 -9.31 -17.03
CA ILE A 264 -1.74 -8.71 -18.04
C ILE A 264 -3.05 -8.36 -17.33
N THR A 265 -3.40 -7.08 -17.31
CA THR A 265 -4.67 -6.60 -16.78
C THR A 265 -5.53 -6.17 -17.96
N VAL A 266 -6.76 -6.65 -18.01
CA VAL A 266 -7.77 -6.24 -19.00
C VAL A 266 -8.97 -5.72 -18.24
N LEU A 267 -9.34 -4.47 -18.53
CA LEU A 267 -10.53 -3.80 -18.02
C LEU A 267 -11.53 -3.71 -19.17
N SER A 268 -12.69 -4.33 -19.01
CA SER A 268 -13.77 -4.36 -20.00
C SER A 268 -15.06 -3.81 -19.36
N PRO A 269 -15.33 -2.50 -19.50
CA PRO A 269 -16.59 -1.89 -19.05
C PRO A 269 -17.78 -2.42 -19.87
N ASP A 270 -18.95 -2.54 -19.23
CA ASP A 270 -20.22 -2.83 -19.92
C ASP A 270 -20.89 -1.56 -20.48
#